data_AF-A0A3R6SSG1-F1
#
_entry.id   AF-A0A3R6SSG1-F1
#
_cell.length_a   1.000
_cell.length_b   1.000
_cell.length_c   1.000
_cell.angle_alpha   90.00
_cell.angle_beta   90.00
_cell.angle_gamma   90.00
#
_symmetry.space_group_name_H-M   'P 1'
#
loop_
_entity.id
_entity.type
_entity.pdbx_description
1 polymer ?
#
loop_
_entity_poly.entity_id
_entity_poly.type
_entity_poly.pdbx_seq_one_letter_code
_entity_poly.pdbx_strand_id
1 'polypeptide(L)'
;MNGNIPRMDYRQYRAARRLVHECCNYDSGNCLLLEDGEPCVCVQSISYSLLCRWFTAAVLPLDEALEAALLRRGSRKRCAVCGAFFFPKSNRGKYCPDCAGRMKRINAAKRKRKQREKCHALGHFKPA
;
A
#
# COMPACT_ATOMS: atom_id res chain seq x y z
N MET A 1 12.14 6.64 6.52
CA MET A 1 11.03 5.77 6.07
C MET A 1 9.85 6.67 5.70
N ASN A 2 9.84 7.26 4.50
CA ASN A 2 8.76 8.19 4.13
C ASN A 2 7.89 7.56 3.04
N GLY A 3 7.21 6.47 3.43
CA GLY A 3 5.99 6.03 2.78
C GLY A 3 4.82 6.66 3.53
N ASN A 4 3.81 7.14 2.80
CA ASN A 4 2.63 7.77 3.38
C ASN A 4 1.97 6.82 4.41
N ILE A 5 2.11 7.09 5.71
CA ILE A 5 1.59 6.23 6.78
C ILE A 5 0.06 6.29 6.72
N PRO A 6 -0.65 5.15 6.63
CA PRO A 6 -2.11 5.14 6.56
C PRO A 6 -2.74 5.93 7.71
N ARG A 7 -3.65 6.85 7.35
CA ARG A 7 -4.46 7.63 8.29
C ARG A 7 -5.83 6.97 8.45
N MET A 8 -6.22 6.75 9.70
CA MET A 8 -7.48 6.12 10.07
C MET A 8 -8.58 7.19 10.16
N ASP A 9 -9.77 6.87 9.66
CA ASP A 9 -10.96 7.62 10.06
C ASP A 9 -11.34 7.29 11.52
N TYR A 10 -12.32 8.01 12.09
CA TYR A 10 -12.72 7.82 13.48
C TYR A 10 -13.24 6.40 13.78
N ARG A 11 -13.95 5.77 12.84
CA ARG A 11 -14.48 4.40 13.04
C ARG A 11 -13.35 3.38 13.04
N GLN A 12 -12.39 3.55 12.13
CA GLN A 12 -11.18 2.72 12.08
C GLN A 12 -10.31 2.90 13.30
N TYR A 13 -10.12 4.14 13.77
CA TYR A 13 -9.39 4.41 15.01
C TYR A 13 -10.04 3.73 16.21
N ARG A 14 -11.38 3.79 16.34
CA ARG A 14 -12.12 3.09 17.41
C ARG A 14 -11.95 1.57 17.33
N ALA A 15 -11.95 1.00 16.14
CA ALA A 15 -11.70 -0.44 15.95
C ALA A 15 -10.26 -0.81 16.31
N ALA A 16 -9.27 -0.05 15.81
CA ALA A 16 -7.86 -0.26 16.14
C ALA A 16 -7.61 -0.15 17.64
N ARG A 17 -8.22 0.82 18.32
CA ARG A 17 -8.08 1.00 19.77
C ARG A 17 -8.66 -0.18 20.56
N ARG A 18 -9.78 -0.78 20.14
CA ARG A 18 -10.24 -2.03 20.74
C ARG A 18 -9.23 -3.15 20.54
N LEU A 19 -8.68 -3.27 19.33
CA LEU A 19 -7.71 -4.30 18.99
C LEU A 19 -6.37 -4.15 19.73
N VAL A 20 -5.98 -2.92 20.10
CA VAL A 20 -4.80 -2.68 20.95
C VAL A 20 -4.89 -3.44 22.27
N HIS A 21 -6.09 -3.69 22.80
CA HIS A 21 -6.26 -4.43 24.05
C HIS A 21 -5.91 -5.93 23.91
N GLU A 22 -5.83 -6.45 22.68
CA GLU A 22 -5.36 -7.80 22.37
C GLU A 22 -3.83 -7.88 22.19
N CYS A 23 -3.14 -6.73 22.24
CA CYS A 23 -1.68 -6.69 22.10
C CYS A 23 -1.01 -7.25 23.35
N CYS A 24 -0.10 -8.24 23.19
CA CYS A 24 0.66 -8.81 24.29
C CYS A 24 1.52 -7.79 25.07
N ASN A 25 1.85 -6.64 24.46
CA ASN A 25 2.62 -5.58 25.09
C ASN A 25 1.75 -4.50 25.73
N TYR A 26 0.41 -4.62 25.66
CA TYR A 26 -0.51 -3.64 26.22
C TYR A 26 -0.85 -4.00 27.66
N ASP A 27 -0.70 -3.05 28.57
CA ASP A 27 -1.19 -3.14 29.95
C ASP A 27 -1.80 -1.81 30.38
N SER A 28 -3.08 -1.82 30.76
CA SER A 28 -3.76 -0.70 31.43
C SER A 28 -3.59 0.69 30.78
N GLY A 29 -3.43 0.74 29.45
CA GLY A 29 -3.21 1.98 28.68
C GLY A 29 -1.76 2.21 28.23
N ASN A 30 -0.82 1.49 28.81
CA ASN A 30 0.62 1.57 28.58
C ASN A 30 1.12 0.45 27.67
N CYS A 31 2.37 0.59 27.22
CA CYS A 31 3.07 -0.36 26.39
C CYS A 31 4.33 -0.83 27.10
N LEU A 32 4.29 -2.05 27.65
CA LEU A 32 5.38 -2.68 28.41
C LEU A 32 6.72 -2.66 27.67
N LEU A 33 6.70 -2.81 26.34
CA LEU A 33 7.91 -2.81 25.51
C LEU A 33 8.60 -1.44 25.43
N LEU A 34 7.88 -0.35 25.73
CA LEU A 34 8.38 1.02 25.68
C LEU A 34 8.62 1.61 27.08
N GLU A 35 8.31 0.85 28.14
CA GLU A 35 8.57 1.27 29.51
C GLU A 35 10.08 1.25 29.77
N ASP A 36 10.62 2.41 30.17
CA ASP A 36 12.03 2.57 30.56
C ASP A 36 12.07 3.20 31.95
N GLY A 37 11.73 2.38 32.96
CA GLY A 37 11.60 2.80 34.36
C GLY A 37 10.31 3.55 34.72
N GLU A 38 9.58 4.05 33.73
CA GLU A 38 8.28 4.73 33.90
C GLU A 38 7.24 4.25 32.87
N PRO A 39 5.93 4.24 33.21
CA PRO A 39 4.87 3.83 32.30
C PRO A 39 4.86 4.67 31.02
N CYS A 40 4.84 3.99 29.86
CA CYS A 40 4.77 4.64 28.56
C CYS A 40 3.43 4.35 27.88
N VAL A 41 2.64 5.39 27.58
CA VAL A 41 1.34 5.23 26.92
C VAL A 41 1.51 4.50 25.58
N CYS A 42 0.64 3.52 25.31
CA CYS A 42 0.68 2.78 24.06
C CYS A 42 0.49 3.72 22.85
N VAL A 43 1.54 3.87 22.03
CA VAL A 43 1.52 4.82 20.90
C VAL A 43 0.38 4.56 19.91
N GLN A 44 -0.06 3.30 19.78
CA GLN A 44 -1.15 2.94 18.88
C GLN A 44 -2.54 3.26 19.45
N SER A 45 -2.69 3.34 20.78
CA SER A 45 -3.97 3.68 21.44
C SER A 45 -4.33 5.16 21.28
N ILE A 46 -3.32 6.01 21.12
CA ILE A 46 -3.47 7.47 20.98
C ILE A 46 -3.30 7.98 19.54
N SER A 47 -2.81 7.14 18.61
CA SER A 47 -2.52 7.55 17.24
C SER A 47 -3.67 7.24 16.27
N TYR A 48 -3.98 8.19 15.40
CA TYR A 48 -4.85 8.01 14.22
C TYR A 48 -4.09 7.42 13.01
N SER A 49 -2.88 6.89 13.22
CA SER A 49 -2.04 6.31 12.18
C SER A 49 -1.49 4.96 12.62
N LEU A 50 -1.09 4.12 11.66
CA LEU A 50 -0.36 2.87 11.91
C LEU A 50 1.13 3.15 12.19
N LEU A 51 1.43 3.73 13.36
CA LEU A 51 2.81 4.03 13.79
C LEU A 51 3.52 2.82 14.40
N CYS A 52 2.77 1.97 15.11
CA CYS A 52 3.34 0.81 15.76
C CYS A 52 3.52 -0.33 14.75
N ARG A 53 4.78 -0.66 14.45
CA ARG A 53 5.12 -1.77 13.54
C ARG A 53 4.66 -3.12 14.10
N TRP A 54 4.78 -3.33 15.41
CA TRP A 54 4.29 -4.55 16.06
C TRP A 54 2.78 -4.68 15.90
N PHE A 55 2.03 -3.61 16.17
CA PHE A 55 0.59 -3.61 15.95
C PHE A 55 0.25 -3.97 14.51
N THR A 56 0.92 -3.35 13.53
CA THR A 56 0.64 -3.63 12.11
C THR A 56 0.91 -5.08 11.70
N ALA A 57 1.95 -5.71 12.26
CA ALA A 57 2.39 -7.05 11.85
C ALA A 57 1.73 -8.19 12.65
N ALA A 58 1.42 -7.98 13.93
CA ALA A 58 0.99 -9.05 14.84
C ALA A 58 -0.42 -8.86 15.40
N VAL A 59 -0.88 -7.61 15.55
CA VAL A 59 -2.16 -7.32 16.23
C VAL A 59 -3.25 -6.99 15.23
N LEU A 60 -2.97 -6.13 14.24
CA LEU A 60 -3.89 -5.73 13.18
C LEU A 60 -4.46 -6.92 12.39
N PRO A 61 -3.69 -7.98 12.06
CA PRO A 61 -4.23 -9.16 11.37
C PRO A 61 -5.31 -9.91 12.17
N LEU A 62 -5.46 -9.69 13.48
CA LEU A 62 -6.55 -10.26 14.27
C LEU A 62 -7.93 -9.71 13.84
N ASP A 63 -7.98 -8.56 13.17
CA ASP A 63 -9.16 -8.03 12.51
C ASP A 63 -8.89 -7.87 11.01
N GLU A 64 -9.11 -8.95 10.27
CA GLU A 64 -8.88 -9.00 8.82
C GLU A 64 -9.64 -7.91 8.06
N ALA A 65 -10.83 -7.53 8.55
CA ALA A 65 -11.66 -6.51 7.92
C ALA A 65 -11.07 -5.10 8.14
N LEU A 66 -10.55 -4.82 9.34
CA LEU A 66 -9.86 -3.56 9.61
C LEU A 66 -8.51 -3.49 8.90
N GLU A 67 -7.73 -4.58 8.90
CA GLU A 67 -6.49 -4.68 8.14
C GLU A 67 -6.74 -4.38 6.66
N ALA A 68 -7.78 -5.01 6.09
CA ALA A 68 -8.25 -4.71 4.74
C ALA A 68 -8.51 -3.22 4.54
N ALA A 69 -9.33 -2.69 5.44
CA ALA A 69 -9.75 -1.32 5.38
C ALA A 69 -8.60 -0.35 5.61
N LEU A 70 -7.45 -0.71 6.18
CA LEU A 70 -6.35 0.22 6.44
C LEU A 70 -5.22 0.08 5.43
N LEU A 71 -4.79 -1.14 5.17
CA LEU A 71 -3.67 -1.42 4.27
C LEU A 71 -4.10 -1.46 2.79
N ARG A 72 -5.40 -1.67 2.53
CA ARG A 72 -5.98 -1.61 1.18
C ARG A 72 -6.73 -0.30 0.90
N ARG A 73 -6.77 0.64 1.88
CA ARG A 73 -7.40 1.97 1.73
C ARG A 73 -6.56 2.90 0.88
N GLY A 74 -6.80 2.76 -0.41
CA GLY A 74 -6.08 3.39 -1.49
C GLY A 74 -6.03 2.34 -2.59
N SER A 75 -7.11 2.09 -3.32
CA SER A 75 -7.69 3.13 -4.15
C SER A 75 -8.68 2.45 -5.08
N ARG A 76 -10.00 2.60 -4.88
CA ARG A 76 -10.89 2.30 -6.00
C ARG A 76 -10.62 3.37 -7.05
N LYS A 77 -9.79 3.04 -8.03
CA LYS A 77 -9.44 3.95 -9.12
C LYS A 77 -10.39 3.71 -10.27
N ARG A 78 -10.62 4.75 -11.08
CA ARG A 78 -11.19 4.55 -12.40
C ARG A 78 -10.08 4.11 -13.34
N CYS A 79 -10.35 3.08 -14.13
CA CYS A 79 -9.46 2.68 -15.19
C CYS A 79 -9.32 3.83 -16.19
N ALA A 80 -8.08 4.20 -16.55
CA ALA A 80 -7.82 5.25 -17.53
C ALA A 80 -8.25 4.89 -18.98
N VAL A 81 -8.72 3.66 -19.22
CA VAL A 81 -9.17 3.19 -20.54
C VAL A 81 -10.69 3.08 -20.58
N CYS A 82 -11.29 2.30 -19.68
CA CYS A 82 -12.74 2.03 -19.70
C CYS A 82 -13.53 2.79 -18.63
N GLY A 83 -12.88 3.56 -17.75
CA GLY A 83 -13.55 4.29 -16.66
C GLY A 83 -14.05 3.41 -15.50
N ALA A 84 -14.08 2.09 -15.65
CA ALA A 84 -14.55 1.16 -14.63
C ALA A 84 -13.75 1.28 -13.33
N PHE A 85 -14.45 1.16 -12.20
CA PHE A 85 -13.82 1.10 -10.90
C PHE A 85 -13.05 -0.22 -10.72
N PHE A 86 -11.82 -0.14 -10.23
CA PHE A 86 -11.00 -1.30 -9.91
C PHE A 86 -10.13 -1.06 -8.69
N PHE A 87 -9.65 -2.15 -8.09
CA PHE A 87 -8.70 -2.11 -6.99
C PHE A 87 -7.29 -2.40 -7.53
N PRO A 88 -6.38 -1.40 -7.56
CA PRO A 88 -5.03 -1.59 -8.03
C PRO A 88 -4.22 -2.32 -6.95
N LYS A 89 -3.31 -3.18 -7.39
CA LYS A 89 -2.33 -3.86 -6.52
C LYS A 89 -1.24 -2.93 -5.97
N SER A 90 -1.14 -1.70 -6.48
CA SER A 90 -0.20 -0.68 -6.01
C SER A 90 -0.67 0.73 -6.37
N ASN A 91 -0.11 1.75 -5.71
CA ASN A 91 -0.40 3.16 -6.03
C ASN A 91 -0.08 3.53 -7.49
N ARG A 92 0.73 2.74 -8.22
CA ARG A 92 1.05 2.95 -9.64
C ARG A 92 0.01 2.37 -10.60
N GLY A 93 -0.96 1.61 -10.13
CA GLY A 93 -2.00 1.02 -10.98
C GLY A 93 -2.84 2.08 -11.69
N LYS A 94 -2.94 1.97 -13.03
CA LYS A 94 -3.71 2.87 -13.92
C LYS A 94 -4.89 2.19 -14.63
N TYR A 95 -4.83 0.86 -14.76
CA TYR A 95 -5.75 0.08 -15.58
C TYR A 95 -6.41 -1.03 -14.76
N CYS A 96 -7.70 -1.31 -15.01
CA CYS A 96 -8.37 -2.50 -14.49
C CYS A 96 -7.70 -3.77 -15.04
N PRO A 97 -7.93 -4.95 -14.43
CA PRO A 97 -7.30 -6.21 -14.85
C PRO A 97 -7.42 -6.50 -16.35
N ASP A 98 -8.62 -6.29 -16.93
CA ASP A 98 -8.88 -6.56 -18.35
C ASP A 98 -8.11 -5.61 -19.27
N CYS A 99 -8.12 -4.31 -18.94
CA CYS A 99 -7.42 -3.29 -19.72
C CYS A 99 -5.91 -3.38 -19.55
N ALA A 100 -5.41 -3.81 -18.39
CA ALA A 100 -3.99 -3.89 -18.09
C ALA A 100 -3.25 -4.82 -19.06
N GLY A 101 -3.82 -5.99 -19.36
CA GLY A 101 -3.25 -6.96 -20.30
C GLY A 101 -3.17 -6.40 -21.73
N ARG A 102 -4.24 -5.72 -22.17
CA ARG A 102 -4.27 -5.04 -23.48
C ARG A 102 -3.19 -3.95 -23.56
N MET A 103 -3.11 -3.10 -22.54
CA MET A 103 -2.16 -1.99 -22.53
C MET A 103 -0.70 -2.45 -22.43
N LYS A 104 -0.43 -3.56 -21.74
CA LYS A 104 0.90 -4.18 -21.72
C LYS A 104 1.36 -4.53 -23.14
N ARG A 105 0.50 -5.16 -23.94
CA ARG A 105 0.80 -5.56 -25.33
C ARG A 105 1.04 -4.34 -26.24
N ILE A 106 0.15 -3.35 -26.19
CA ILE A 106 0.28 -2.13 -27.01
C ILE A 106 1.58 -1.38 -26.67
N ASN A 107 1.90 -1.22 -25.38
CA ASN A 107 3.12 -0.52 -24.97
C ASN A 107 4.40 -1.29 -25.34
N ALA A 108 4.37 -2.63 -25.29
CA ALA A 108 5.48 -3.45 -25.77
C ALA A 108 5.69 -3.29 -27.28
N ALA A 109 4.61 -3.31 -28.07
CA ALA A 109 4.67 -3.08 -29.52
C ALA A 109 5.22 -1.68 -29.86
N LYS A 110 4.73 -0.63 -29.18
CA LYS A 110 5.24 0.74 -29.32
C LYS A 110 6.73 0.84 -29.01
N ARG A 111 7.20 0.18 -27.94
CA ARG A 111 8.61 0.12 -27.58
C ARG A 111 9.45 -0.53 -28.68
N LYS A 112 8.99 -1.66 -29.23
CA LYS A 112 9.69 -2.36 -30.32
C LYS A 112 9.71 -1.55 -31.62
N ARG A 113 8.63 -0.84 -31.95
CA ARG A 113 8.60 0.09 -33.09
C ARG A 113 9.65 1.19 -32.91
N LYS A 114 9.66 1.87 -31.76
CA LYS A 114 10.65 2.92 -31.45
C LYS A 114 12.09 2.40 -31.44
N GLN A 115 12.29 1.16 -30.99
CA GLN A 115 13.60 0.50 -31.07
C GLN A 115 14.04 0.32 -32.53
N ARG A 116 13.16 -0.20 -33.39
CA ARG A 116 13.46 -0.35 -34.82
C ARG A 116 13.72 0.98 -35.51
N GLU A 117 12.92 2.01 -35.24
CA GLU A 117 13.14 3.36 -35.79
C GLU A 117 14.53 3.88 -35.43
N LYS A 118 14.99 3.69 -34.18
CA LYS A 118 16.36 4.03 -33.79
C LYS A 118 17.42 3.18 -34.48
N CYS A 119 17.21 1.88 -34.63
CA CYS A 119 18.16 1.01 -35.34
C CYS A 119 18.24 1.35 -36.83
N HIS A 120 17.12 1.66 -37.49
CA HIS A 120 17.08 2.11 -38.88
C HIS A 120 17.70 3.51 -39.05
N ALA A 121 17.56 4.40 -38.06
CA ALA A 121 18.22 5.71 -38.06
C ALA A 121 19.74 5.62 -37.88
N LEU A 122 20.27 4.54 -37.28
CA LEU A 122 21.71 4.33 -37.08
C LEU A 122 22.40 3.65 -38.26
N GLY A 123 21.67 3.26 -39.32
CA GLY A 123 22.19 2.52 -40.46
C GLY A 123 22.68 1.11 -40.10
N HIS A 124 22.74 0.21 -41.09
CA HIS A 124 23.39 -1.08 -40.90
C HIS A 124 24.91 -0.87 -40.92
N PHE A 125 25.53 -0.67 -39.76
CA PHE A 125 26.99 -0.75 -39.69
C PHE A 125 27.39 -2.21 -39.90
N LYS A 126 27.87 -2.54 -41.12
CA LYS A 126 28.60 -3.78 -41.36
C LYS A 126 30.01 -3.58 -40.80
N PRO A 127 30.41 -4.26 -39.71
CA PRO A 127 31.82 -4.25 -39.32
C PRO A 127 32.64 -4.93 -40.42
N ALA A 128 33.77 -4.32 -40.78
CA ALA A 128 34.76 -4.86 -41.70
C ALA A 128 35.58 -5.97 -41.04
#